data_AF-A0A1C3NXU3-F1
#
_entry.id   AF-A0A1C3NXU3-F1
#
_cell.length_a   1.000
_cell.length_b   1.000
_cell.length_c   1.000
_cell.angle_alpha   90.00
_cell.angle_beta   90.00
_cell.angle_gamma   90.00
#
_symmetry.space_group_name_H-M   'P 1'
#
loop_
_entity.id
_entity.type
_entity.pdbx_description
1 polymer ?
#
loop_
_entity_poly.entity_id
_entity_poly.type
_entity_poly.pdbx_seq_one_letter_code
_entity_poly.pdbx_strand_id
1 'polypeptide(L)'
;MRSDVPLVVTEGNYLLLDHGPWAAVRDLLDEVWYVETDESTRLDLLVRRHIAFGKDAVTARAWAHGSDQRNAELVAATRHRTDVTVRINHSVPDAAPHAQAAGPS
;
A
#
# COMPACT_ATOMS: atom_id res chain seq x y z
N MET A 1 -21.61 30.22 0.13
CA MET A 1 -21.95 29.35 -1.02
C MET A 1 -21.68 27.92 -0.57
N ARG A 2 -22.68 27.05 -0.53
CA ARG A 2 -22.45 25.62 -0.26
C ARG A 2 -22.05 24.96 -1.58
N SER A 3 -20.99 24.17 -1.56
CA SER A 3 -20.63 23.29 -2.68
C SER A 3 -21.73 22.23 -2.86
N ASP A 4 -22.08 21.91 -4.10
CA ASP A 4 -22.96 20.77 -4.40
C ASP A 4 -22.28 19.42 -4.12
N VAL A 5 -20.95 19.44 -3.95
CA VAL A 5 -20.14 18.28 -3.54
C VAL A 5 -19.89 18.38 -2.04
N PRO A 6 -20.52 17.53 -1.21
CA PRO A 6 -20.42 17.59 0.24
C PRO A 6 -19.19 16.88 0.82
N LEU A 7 -18.53 16.02 0.04
CA LEU A 7 -17.37 15.24 0.46
C LEU A 7 -16.42 15.04 -0.72
N VAL A 8 -15.13 15.28 -0.48
CA VAL A 8 -14.04 14.94 -1.40
C VAL A 8 -13.10 13.99 -0.67
N VAL A 9 -12.82 12.84 -1.26
CA VAL A 9 -11.80 11.91 -0.77
C VAL A 9 -10.60 12.01 -1.69
N THR A 10 -9.43 12.24 -1.10
CA THR A 10 -8.16 12.18 -1.80
C THR A 10 -7.32 11.05 -1.23
N GLU A 11 -6.57 10.37 -2.10
CA GLU A 11 -5.69 9.27 -1.74
C GLU A 11 -4.28 9.57 -2.20
N GLY A 12 -3.31 9.17 -1.40
CA GLY A 12 -1.90 9.37 -1.73
C GLY A 12 -0.99 9.01 -0.56
N ASN A 13 0.25 8.68 -0.88
CA ASN A 13 1.26 8.28 0.11
C ASN A 13 1.74 9.46 0.95
N TYR A 14 1.75 10.67 0.38
CA TYR A 14 2.50 11.80 0.94
C TYR A 14 1.64 12.89 1.58
N LEU A 15 0.36 12.60 1.83
CA LEU A 15 -0.59 13.57 2.41
C LEU A 15 -0.17 14.08 3.79
N LEU A 16 0.67 13.31 4.50
CA LEU A 16 1.17 13.61 5.84
C LEU A 16 2.67 13.99 5.85
N LEU A 17 3.31 14.26 4.71
CA LEU A 17 4.67 14.83 4.75
C LEU A 17 4.62 16.27 5.27
N ASP A 18 5.62 16.64 6.07
CA ASP A 18 5.77 17.98 6.67
C ASP A 18 6.80 18.85 5.94
N HIS A 19 7.39 18.34 4.86
CA HIS A 19 8.44 19.01 4.10
C HIS A 19 8.22 18.91 2.59
N GLY A 20 8.93 19.77 1.87
CA GLY A 20 8.87 19.82 0.42
C GLY A 20 7.50 20.24 -0.12
N PRO A 21 7.14 19.86 -1.36
CA PRO A 21 5.92 20.34 -2.01
C PRO A 21 4.62 19.83 -1.35
N TRP A 22 4.72 18.82 -0.48
CA TRP A 22 3.57 18.18 0.16
C TRP A 22 3.26 18.74 1.56
N ALA A 23 4.13 19.58 2.12
CA ALA A 23 4.03 20.09 3.49
C ALA A 23 2.68 20.75 3.81
N ALA A 24 2.09 21.45 2.84
CA ALA A 24 0.83 22.17 2.99
C ALA A 24 -0.41 21.27 2.91
N VAL A 25 -0.28 20.01 2.48
CA VAL A 25 -1.45 19.16 2.20
C VAL A 25 -2.23 18.84 3.47
N ARG A 26 -1.56 18.53 4.59
CA ARG A 26 -2.26 18.19 5.84
C ARG A 26 -3.23 19.28 6.26
N ASP A 27 -2.87 20.56 6.12
CA ASP A 27 -3.69 21.68 6.56
C ASP A 27 -4.91 21.94 5.66
N LEU A 28 -4.96 21.30 4.49
CA LEU A 28 -6.10 21.36 3.57
C LEU A 28 -7.14 20.26 3.83
N LEU A 29 -6.83 19.31 4.72
CA LEU A 29 -7.67 18.13 4.97
C LEU A 29 -8.39 18.26 6.31
N ASP A 30 -9.70 18.07 6.29
CA ASP A 30 -10.52 18.04 7.51
C ASP A 30 -10.17 16.80 8.37
N GLU A 31 -9.90 15.67 7.74
CA GLU A 31 -9.57 14.40 8.39
C GLU A 31 -8.64 13.56 7.52
N VAL A 32 -7.67 12.88 8.13
CA VAL A 32 -6.68 12.03 7.45
C VAL A 32 -6.61 10.65 8.09
N TRP A 33 -6.75 9.64 7.23
CA TRP A 33 -6.82 8.24 7.61
C TRP A 33 -5.58 7.50 7.13
N TYR A 34 -4.86 6.86 8.06
CA TYR A 34 -3.72 6.01 7.75
C TYR A 34 -4.17 4.55 7.67
N VAL A 35 -3.95 3.92 6.52
CA VAL A 35 -4.22 2.49 6.33
C VAL A 35 -2.98 1.71 6.73
N GLU A 36 -3.07 0.98 7.83
CA GLU A 36 -2.03 0.08 8.31
C GLU A 36 -2.32 -1.35 7.84
N THR A 37 -1.35 -1.94 7.15
CA THR A 37 -1.36 -3.36 6.77
C THR A 37 -0.13 -4.03 7.35
N ASP A 38 -0.26 -5.29 7.76
CA ASP A 38 0.88 -6.09 8.18
C ASP A 38 1.94 -6.18 7.07
N GLU A 39 3.19 -5.84 7.38
CA GLU A 39 4.26 -5.70 6.39
C GLU A 39 4.58 -7.03 5.69
N SER A 40 4.53 -8.15 6.43
CA SER A 40 4.75 -9.48 5.87
C SER A 40 3.66 -9.85 4.87
N THR A 41 2.40 -9.51 5.19
CA THR A 41 1.25 -9.71 4.32
C THR A 41 1.32 -8.80 3.08
N ARG A 42 1.75 -7.55 3.23
CA ARG A 42 1.92 -6.59 2.12
C ARG A 42 2.95 -7.09 1.11
N LEU A 43 4.11 -7.55 1.58
CA LEU A 43 5.18 -8.06 0.72
C LEU A 43 4.74 -9.31 -0.03
N ASP A 44 4.08 -10.25 0.65
CA ASP A 44 3.57 -11.47 0.03
C ASP A 44 2.54 -11.18 -1.07
N LEU A 45 1.61 -10.24 -0.83
CA LEU A 45 0.63 -9.81 -1.83
C LEU A 45 1.29 -9.10 -3.02
N LEU A 46 2.28 -8.24 -2.79
CA LEU A 46 3.02 -7.55 -3.85
C LEU A 46 3.80 -8.52 -4.74
N VAL A 47 4.47 -9.52 -4.14
CA VAL A 47 5.20 -10.56 -4.87
C VAL A 47 4.23 -11.42 -5.69
N ARG A 48 3.12 -11.88 -5.10
CA ARG A 48 2.08 -12.65 -5.81
C ARG A 48 1.52 -11.89 -7.00
N ARG A 49 1.24 -10.59 -6.84
CA ARG A 49 0.76 -9.73 -7.93
C ARG A 49 1.79 -9.64 -9.06
N HIS A 50 3.07 -9.46 -8.73
CA HIS A 50 4.12 -9.38 -9.74
C HIS A 50 4.32 -10.70 -10.51
N ILE A 51 4.22 -11.85 -9.83
CA ILE A 51 4.25 -13.16 -10.47
C ILE A 51 3.04 -13.34 -11.39
N ALA A 52 1.85 -12.94 -10.96
CA ALA A 52 0.64 -13.00 -11.78
C ALA A 52 0.73 -12.14 -13.06
N PHE A 53 1.51 -11.06 -13.03
CA PHE A 53 1.81 -10.22 -14.20
C PHE A 53 3.07 -10.66 -14.97
N GLY A 54 3.61 -11.86 -14.70
CA GLY A 54 4.66 -12.49 -15.51
C GLY A 54 6.10 -12.11 -15.16
N LYS A 55 6.36 -11.43 -14.03
CA LYS A 55 7.73 -11.19 -13.55
C LYS A 55 8.26 -12.42 -12.79
N ASP A 56 9.56 -12.69 -12.97
CA ASP A 56 10.30 -13.69 -12.18
C ASP A 56 10.30 -13.31 -10.68
N ALA A 57 10.26 -14.33 -9.81
CA ALA A 57 10.15 -14.17 -8.36
C ALA A 57 11.34 -13.41 -7.72
N VAL A 58 12.55 -13.54 -8.27
CA VAL A 58 13.76 -12.85 -7.81
C VAL A 58 13.66 -11.36 -8.12
N THR A 59 13.26 -11.01 -9.35
CA THR A 59 13.04 -9.62 -9.76
C THR A 59 11.86 -8.98 -9.00
N ALA A 60 10.81 -9.74 -8.72
CA ALA A 60 9.66 -9.27 -7.93
C ALA A 60 10.05 -8.91 -6.48
N ARG A 61 10.87 -9.75 -5.81
CA ARG A 61 11.39 -9.45 -4.46
C ARG A 61 12.32 -8.25 -4.47
N ALA A 62 13.23 -8.15 -5.43
CA ALA A 62 14.15 -7.01 -5.53
C ALA A 62 13.41 -5.67 -5.69
N TRP A 63 12.31 -5.65 -6.44
CA TRP A 63 11.44 -4.47 -6.57
C TRP A 63 10.73 -4.12 -5.27
N ALA A 64 10.17 -5.11 -4.57
CA ALA A 64 9.47 -4.91 -3.30
C ALA A 64 10.37 -4.33 -2.19
N HIS A 65 11.68 -4.63 -2.23
CA HIS A 65 12.67 -4.12 -1.28
C HIS A 65 13.36 -2.81 -1.72
N GLY A 66 13.00 -2.25 -2.87
CA GLY A 66 13.67 -1.08 -3.47
C GLY A 66 13.02 0.27 -3.11
N SER A 67 12.57 1.00 -4.13
CA SER A 67 11.92 2.31 -3.98
C SER A 67 10.66 2.25 -3.11
N ASP A 68 9.91 1.14 -3.18
CA ASP A 68 8.67 0.96 -2.43
C ASP A 68 8.92 0.86 -0.92
N GLN A 69 10.07 0.31 -0.52
CA GLN A 69 10.45 0.24 0.89
C GLN A 69 10.82 1.62 1.42
N ARG A 70 11.63 2.39 0.69
CA ARG A 70 11.97 3.77 1.06
C ARG A 70 10.73 4.66 1.16
N ASN A 71 9.78 4.50 0.23
CA ASN A 71 8.50 5.19 0.30
C ASN A 71 7.69 4.73 1.52
N ALA A 72 7.64 3.43 1.80
CA ALA A 72 6.93 2.90 2.97
C ALA A 72 7.51 3.42 4.28
N GLU A 73 8.83 3.47 4.42
CA GLU A 73 9.52 4.03 5.59
C GLU A 73 9.21 5.52 5.77
N LEU A 74 9.29 6.30 4.69
CA LEU A 74 8.97 7.72 4.71
C LEU A 74 7.51 7.97 5.14
N VAL A 75 6.58 7.18 4.61
CA VAL A 75 5.16 7.27 4.96
C VAL A 75 4.90 6.83 6.40
N ALA A 76 5.50 5.71 6.83
CA ALA A 76 5.36 5.21 8.19
C ALA A 76 5.86 6.22 9.24
N ALA A 77 6.93 6.96 8.95
CA ALA A 77 7.45 8.02 9.84
C ALA A 77 6.41 9.13 10.09
N THR A 78 5.50 9.37 9.13
CA THR A 78 4.46 10.41 9.23
C THR A 78 3.16 9.93 9.87
N ARG A 79 3.02 8.64 10.18
CA ARG A 79 1.79 8.04 10.74
C ARG A 79 1.25 8.77 11.96
N HIS A 80 2.12 9.30 12.81
CA HIS A 80 1.73 10.02 14.03
C HIS A 80 0.89 11.30 13.77
N ARG A 81 0.84 11.78 12.52
CA ARG A 81 0.06 12.96 12.09
C ARG A 81 -1.35 12.62 11.59
N THR A 82 -1.75 11.35 11.64
CA THR A 82 -3.08 10.90 11.20
C THR A 82 -4.13 11.11 12.29
N ASP A 83 -5.37 11.36 11.90
CA ASP A 83 -6.50 11.44 12.84
C ASP A 83 -7.01 10.04 13.21
N VAL A 84 -7.03 9.13 12.22
CA VAL A 84 -7.49 7.74 12.39
C VAL A 84 -6.50 6.77 11.78
N THR A 85 -6.13 5.71 12.50
CA THR A 85 -5.46 4.55 11.88
C THR A 85 -6.43 3.39 11.71
N VAL A 86 -6.55 2.89 10.48
CA VAL A 86 -7.34 1.72 10.14
C VAL A 86 -6.42 0.54 9.88
N ARG A 87 -6.50 -0.52 10.70
CA ARG A 87 -5.78 -1.77 10.46
C ARG A 87 -6.59 -2.69 9.57
N ILE A 88 -6.05 -3.05 8.41
CA ILE A 88 -6.66 -4.02 7.51
C ILE A 88 -5.96 -5.36 7.66
N ASN A 89 -6.69 -6.34 8.19
CA ASN A 89 -6.27 -7.73 8.20
C ASN A 89 -6.72 -8.36 6.88
N HIS A 90 -5.79 -8.68 5.99
CA HIS A 90 -6.10 -9.54 4.87
C HIS A 90 -6.03 -10.99 5.34
N SER A 91 -7.14 -11.73 5.25
CA SER A 91 -7.04 -13.17 5.21
C SER A 91 -6.31 -13.54 3.92
N VAL A 92 -5.21 -14.28 4.02
CA VAL A 92 -4.60 -14.92 2.85
C VAL A 92 -5.66 -15.90 2.33
N PRO A 93 -6.17 -15.76 1.10
CA PRO A 93 -7.00 -16.80 0.52
C PRO A 93 -6.15 -18.07 0.49
N ASP A 94 -6.71 -19.17 0.99
CA ASP A 94 -6.05 -20.47 1.00
C ASP A 94 -5.48 -20.72 -0.40
N ALA A 95 -4.18 -21.01 -0.47
CA ALA A 95 -3.51 -21.14 -1.76
C ALA A 95 -4.21 -22.29 -2.49
N ALA A 96 -4.88 -21.99 -3.61
CA ALA A 96 -5.44 -23.04 -4.45
C ALA A 96 -4.31 -24.04 -4.76
N PRO A 97 -4.51 -25.35 -4.54
CA PRO A 97 -3.45 -26.33 -4.71
C PRO A 97 -2.94 -26.21 -6.14
N HIS A 98 -1.65 -25.89 -6.27
CA HIS A 98 -0.98 -25.85 -7.57
C HIS A 98 -1.30 -27.14 -8.32
N ALA A 99 -1.94 -26.98 -9.49
CA ALA A 99 -2.19 -28.06 -10.41
C ALA A 99 -0.88 -28.82 -10.65
N GLN A 100 -0.87 -30.12 -10.30
CA GLN A 100 0.17 -31.04 -10.73
C GLN A 100 0.10 -31.11 -12.26
N ALA A 101 1.03 -30.44 -12.91
CA ALA A 101 1.42 -30.77 -14.27
C ALA A 101 2.18 -32.11 -14.22
N ALA A 102 1.47 -33.21 -14.41
CA ALA A 102 2.08 -34.45 -14.87
C ALA A 102 1.95 -34.49 -16.40
N GLY A 103 3.09 -34.34 -17.08
CA GLY A 103 3.22 -34.47 -18.54
C GLY A 103 2.95 -35.89 -19.03
N PRO A 104 2.91 -36.09 -20.36
CA PRO A 104 2.40 -37.30 -20.99
C PRO A 104 3.37 -38.49 -20.85
N SER A 105 2.80 -39.68 -20.65
CA SER A 105 3.46 -40.97 -20.94
C SER A 105 3.04 -41.49 -22.31
#